data_AF-A0AAV0Z7S9-F1
#
_entry.id   AF-A0AAV0Z7S9-F1
#
_cell.length_a   1.000
_cell.length_b   1.000
_cell.length_c   1.000
_cell.angle_alpha   90.00
_cell.angle_beta   90.00
_cell.angle_gamma   90.00
#
_symmetry.space_group_name_H-M   'P 1'
#
loop_
_entity.id
_entity.type
_entity.pdbx_description
1 polymer ?
#
loop_
_entity_poly.entity_id
_entity_poly.type
_entity_poly.pdbx_seq_one_letter_code
_entity_poly.pdbx_strand_id
1 'polypeptide(L)'
;MTDFVESREWYLAAYCPEGVPTTDHLKLRTVSLSLHSDSIPDNHLVVETLLLSVDPYLRGRITGSLGGLFISQYQLNQAITVFAVVRLAKIRGCRVIGSTGSDDKVKLIKEEFGYDDGFNYNIETDYDAALTSRNSYIYLFLYSLLFRYC
;
A
#
# COMPACT_ATOMS: atom_id res chain seq x y z
N MET A 1 0.64 -18.58 21.65
CA MET A 1 1.43 -18.72 20.40
C MET A 1 2.75 -18.01 20.64
N THR A 2 3.65 -17.89 19.66
CA THR A 2 4.79 -16.97 19.79
C THR A 2 4.31 -15.55 19.52
N ASP A 3 4.36 -14.68 20.51
CA ASP A 3 3.87 -13.29 20.43
C ASP A 3 4.84 -12.33 19.72
N PHE A 4 5.74 -12.91 18.92
CA PHE A 4 6.75 -12.25 18.09
C PHE A 4 6.83 -12.95 16.72
N VAL A 5 7.04 -12.16 15.67
CA VAL A 5 7.27 -12.64 14.30
C VAL A 5 8.45 -11.93 13.65
N GLU A 6 9.24 -12.66 12.88
CA GLU A 6 10.37 -12.11 12.12
C GLU A 6 9.88 -11.45 10.83
N SER A 7 9.81 -10.13 10.82
CA SER A 7 9.45 -9.32 9.64
C SER A 7 10.70 -8.98 8.83
N ARG A 8 10.58 -8.96 7.50
CA ARG A 8 11.67 -8.54 6.58
C ARG A 8 11.31 -7.20 5.96
N GLU A 9 12.09 -6.17 6.26
CA GLU A 9 11.83 -4.81 5.80
C GLU A 9 12.98 -4.26 4.95
N TRP A 10 12.60 -3.57 3.86
CA TRP A 10 13.52 -2.77 3.07
C TRP A 10 13.72 -1.41 3.73
N TYR A 11 14.96 -0.92 3.77
CA TYR A 11 15.31 0.42 4.24
C TYR A 11 16.21 1.13 3.22
N LEU A 12 16.14 2.46 3.22
CA LEU A 12 17.01 3.30 2.39
C LEU A 12 18.31 3.57 3.17
N ALA A 13 19.40 2.92 2.77
CA ALA A 13 20.71 3.07 3.39
C ALA A 13 21.46 4.33 2.89
N ALA A 14 21.23 4.71 1.62
CA ALA A 14 21.80 5.92 1.01
C ALA A 14 20.83 6.50 -0.04
N TYR A 15 20.84 7.83 -0.20
CA TYR A 15 20.09 8.50 -1.27
C TYR A 15 20.71 8.23 -2.63
N CYS A 16 19.87 7.92 -3.62
CA CYS A 16 20.26 7.73 -5.02
C CYS A 16 19.80 8.97 -5.80
N PRO A 17 20.61 10.05 -5.91
CA PRO A 17 20.21 11.22 -6.68
C PRO A 17 20.10 10.88 -8.17
N GLU A 18 21.14 10.28 -8.74
CA GLU A 18 21.23 9.93 -10.16
C GLU A 18 21.19 8.42 -10.41
N GLY A 19 20.76 8.04 -11.62
CA GLY A 19 20.72 6.64 -12.06
C GLY A 19 19.60 5.79 -11.45
N VAL A 20 19.89 4.51 -11.22
CA VAL A 20 18.97 3.49 -10.69
C VAL A 20 19.46 3.04 -9.31
N PRO A 21 18.60 2.92 -8.29
CA PRO A 21 19.01 2.45 -6.96
C PRO A 21 19.62 1.04 -6.98
N THR A 22 20.78 0.91 -6.35
CA THR A 22 21.54 -0.36 -6.18
C THR A 22 21.39 -0.93 -4.76
N THR A 23 22.03 -2.07 -4.50
CA THR A 23 22.19 -2.67 -3.15
C THR A 23 22.92 -1.78 -2.14
N ASP A 24 23.62 -0.74 -2.59
CA ASP A 24 24.24 0.26 -1.72
C ASP A 24 23.20 1.23 -1.13
N HIS A 25 22.14 1.47 -1.91
CA HIS A 25 21.04 2.38 -1.61
C HIS A 25 19.88 1.67 -0.92
N LEU A 26 19.41 0.55 -1.48
CA LEU A 26 18.31 -0.25 -0.95
C LEU A 26 18.83 -1.51 -0.29
N LYS A 27 18.59 -1.65 1.02
CA LYS A 27 19.03 -2.80 1.82
C LYS A 27 17.86 -3.44 2.53
N LEU A 28 17.97 -4.72 2.82
CA LEU A 28 16.98 -5.50 3.55
C LEU A 28 17.53 -5.84 4.94
N ARG A 29 16.68 -5.80 5.97
CA ARG A 29 16.97 -6.36 7.30
C ARG A 29 15.79 -7.20 7.78
N THR A 30 16.05 -8.08 8.74
CA THR A 30 15.01 -8.75 9.52
C THR A 30 14.86 -8.01 10.85
N VAL A 31 13.63 -7.84 11.33
CA VAL A 31 13.29 -7.25 12.62
C VAL A 31 12.25 -8.11 13.32
N SER A 32 12.39 -8.29 14.64
CA SER A 32 11.39 -9.01 15.43
C SER A 32 10.26 -8.06 15.82
N LEU A 33 9.04 -8.34 15.34
CA LEU A 33 7.84 -7.56 15.60
C LEU A 33 6.97 -8.27 16.63
N SER A 34 6.62 -7.61 17.73
CA SER A 34 5.67 -8.17 18.69
C SER A 34 4.23 -8.08 18.18
N LEU A 35 3.43 -9.11 18.46
CA LEU A 35 2.00 -9.19 18.16
C LEU A 35 1.11 -8.98 19.40
N HIS A 36 1.69 -8.67 20.57
CA HIS A 36 0.90 -8.25 21.74
C HIS A 36 0.13 -6.96 21.42
N SER A 37 -1.11 -6.86 21.93
CA SER A 37 -1.95 -5.65 21.86
C SER A 37 -1.18 -4.39 22.25
N ASP A 38 -0.43 -4.49 23.34
CA ASP A 38 0.25 -3.39 24.03
C ASP A 38 1.47 -2.88 23.23
N SER A 39 1.92 -3.65 22.23
CA SER A 39 2.98 -3.29 21.28
C SER A 39 2.43 -2.61 20.00
N ILE A 40 1.11 -2.58 19.81
CA ILE A 40 0.43 -2.05 18.62
C ILE A 40 -0.24 -0.73 19.03
N PRO A 41 0.14 0.43 18.47
CA PRO A 41 -0.45 1.72 18.85
C PRO A 41 -1.96 1.77 18.57
N ASP A 42 -2.70 2.54 19.35
CA ASP A 42 -4.15 2.69 19.19
C ASP A 42 -4.56 3.02 17.74
N ASN A 43 -5.65 2.41 17.29
CA ASN A 43 -6.19 2.49 15.93
C ASN A 43 -5.27 1.92 14.81
N HIS A 44 -4.16 1.27 15.14
CA HIS A 44 -3.31 0.59 14.14
C HIS A 44 -3.67 -0.90 13.99
N LEU A 45 -3.20 -1.51 12.90
CA LEU A 45 -3.32 -2.93 12.63
C LEU A 45 -1.98 -3.48 12.15
N VAL A 46 -1.52 -4.59 12.74
CA VAL A 46 -0.44 -5.40 12.16
C VAL A 46 -1.03 -6.23 11.02
N VAL A 47 -0.28 -6.34 9.92
CA VAL A 47 -0.74 -6.97 8.68
C VAL A 47 0.35 -7.83 8.04
N GLU A 48 -0.05 -8.94 7.43
CA GLU A 48 0.80 -9.66 6.49
C GLU A 48 0.69 -9.00 5.11
N THR A 49 1.80 -8.50 4.58
CA THR A 49 1.83 -7.86 3.26
C THR A 49 2.16 -8.88 2.18
N LEU A 50 1.13 -9.30 1.44
CA LEU A 50 1.26 -10.27 0.35
C LEU A 50 1.78 -9.63 -0.96
N LEU A 51 1.42 -8.37 -1.22
CA LEU A 51 1.76 -7.64 -2.44
C LEU A 51 2.09 -6.17 -2.15
N LEU A 52 3.14 -5.66 -2.79
CA LEU A 52 3.64 -4.28 -2.68
C LEU A 52 3.46 -3.56 -4.01
N SER A 53 2.98 -2.30 -4.00
CA SER A 53 2.98 -1.48 -5.21
C SER A 53 4.37 -0.87 -5.44
N VAL A 54 4.85 -0.91 -6.70
CA VAL A 54 6.16 -0.40 -7.10
C VAL A 54 5.99 0.63 -8.22
N ASP A 55 5.66 1.85 -7.82
CA ASP A 55 5.27 2.94 -8.71
C ASP A 55 6.42 3.94 -8.99
N PRO A 56 6.38 4.69 -10.11
CA PRO A 56 7.38 5.70 -10.44
C PRO A 56 7.58 6.79 -9.36
N TYR A 57 6.56 7.12 -8.57
CA TYR A 57 6.69 8.14 -7.50
C TYR A 57 7.71 7.74 -6.42
N LEU A 58 7.98 6.43 -6.25
CA LEU A 58 8.99 5.94 -5.31
C LEU A 58 10.40 6.45 -5.66
N ARG A 59 10.69 6.70 -6.94
CA ARG A 59 11.95 7.32 -7.39
C ARG A 59 12.14 8.70 -6.74
N GLY A 60 11.09 9.53 -6.74
CA GLY A 60 11.11 10.87 -6.12
C GLY A 60 11.36 10.82 -4.62
N ARG A 61 10.77 9.83 -3.93
CA ARG A 61 11.00 9.62 -2.48
C ARG A 61 12.40 9.10 -2.14
N ILE A 62 13.12 8.53 -3.11
CA ILE A 62 14.50 8.04 -3.01
C ILE A 62 15.53 9.13 -3.40
N THR A 63 15.20 10.02 -4.34
CA THR A 63 16.06 11.17 -4.73
C THR A 63 15.93 12.35 -3.77
N GLY A 64 14.72 12.59 -3.23
CA GLY A 64 14.34 13.87 -2.63
C GLY A 64 13.77 14.88 -3.63
N SER A 65 13.84 14.59 -4.94
CA SER A 65 13.18 15.37 -5.99
C SER A 65 11.72 14.89 -6.12
N LEU A 66 10.84 15.50 -5.32
CA LEU A 66 9.44 15.07 -5.19
C LEU A 66 8.54 15.50 -6.37
N GLY A 67 9.02 16.31 -7.31
CA GLY A 67 8.29 16.66 -8.53
C GLY A 67 6.93 17.35 -8.34
N GLY A 68 6.67 17.96 -7.18
CA GLY A 68 5.38 18.56 -6.81
C GLY A 68 4.41 17.61 -6.08
N LEU A 69 4.82 16.37 -5.79
CA LEU A 69 4.01 15.41 -5.03
C LEU A 69 3.96 15.74 -3.53
N PHE A 70 2.77 15.66 -2.93
CA PHE A 70 2.54 15.83 -1.49
C PHE A 70 2.93 14.60 -0.65
N ILE A 71 4.10 14.00 -0.92
CA ILE A 71 4.57 12.78 -0.24
C ILE A 71 6.04 12.94 0.16
N SER A 72 6.35 12.85 1.46
CA SER A 72 7.71 13.08 1.98
C SER A 72 8.76 12.08 1.46
N GLN A 73 9.99 12.58 1.28
CA GLN A 73 11.19 11.77 1.05
C GLN A 73 11.41 10.74 2.17
N TYR A 74 11.97 9.57 1.84
CA TYR A 74 12.34 8.58 2.86
C TYR A 74 13.45 9.11 3.77
N GLN A 75 13.36 8.77 5.05
CA GLN A 75 14.44 8.96 6.01
C GLN A 75 15.43 7.79 5.90
N LEU A 76 16.73 8.07 6.01
CA LEU A 76 17.74 7.01 5.94
C LEU A 76 17.63 6.06 7.13
N ASN A 77 17.89 4.77 6.89
CA ASN A 77 17.83 3.67 7.86
C ASN A 77 16.45 3.39 8.49
N GLN A 78 15.39 4.07 8.01
CA GLN A 78 14.00 3.77 8.33
C GLN A 78 13.38 2.82 7.30
N ALA A 79 12.35 2.09 7.72
CA ALA A 79 11.59 1.19 6.85
C ALA A 79 10.92 1.96 5.69
N ILE A 80 10.97 1.37 4.49
CA ILE A 80 10.38 1.94 3.28
C ILE A 80 8.86 1.69 3.30
N THR A 81 8.11 2.74 3.64
CA THR A 81 6.64 2.73 3.68
C THR A 81 6.05 2.99 2.30
N VAL A 82 5.52 1.95 1.65
CA VAL A 82 4.74 2.05 0.39
C VAL A 82 3.27 1.73 0.62
N PHE A 83 2.42 2.09 -0.34
CA PHE A 83 1.05 1.57 -0.37
C PHE A 83 1.06 0.09 -0.77
N ALA A 84 0.34 -0.73 -0.01
CA ALA A 84 0.30 -2.18 -0.14
C ALA A 84 -1.14 -2.67 -0.31
N VAL A 85 -1.32 -3.76 -1.06
CA VAL A 85 -2.60 -4.45 -1.16
C VAL A 85 -2.69 -5.47 -0.03
N VAL A 86 -3.64 -5.28 0.89
CA VAL A 86 -3.74 -6.09 2.11
C VAL A 86 -5.10 -6.80 2.18
N ARG A 87 -5.08 -8.12 2.32
CA ARG A 87 -6.27 -9.01 2.41
C ARG A 87 -7.04 -8.88 3.74
N LEU A 88 -6.80 -7.82 4.52
CA LEU A 88 -7.38 -7.55 5.84
C LEU A 88 -8.92 -7.56 5.85
N ALA A 89 -9.54 -6.89 4.87
CA ALA A 89 -10.97 -6.63 4.85
C ALA A 89 -11.79 -7.93 4.80
N LYS A 90 -11.37 -8.90 3.97
CA LYS A 90 -12.00 -10.23 3.91
C LYS A 90 -11.96 -10.98 5.24
N ILE A 91 -10.86 -10.88 6.00
CA ILE A 91 -10.69 -11.58 7.29
C ILE A 91 -11.65 -11.01 8.35
N ARG A 92 -12.07 -9.74 8.22
CA ARG A 92 -13.13 -9.12 9.05
C ARG A 92 -14.53 -9.19 8.43
N GLY A 93 -14.74 -9.98 7.37
CA GLY A 93 -16.02 -10.10 6.68
C GLY A 93 -16.46 -8.86 5.89
N CYS A 94 -15.56 -7.90 5.68
CA CYS A 94 -15.85 -6.66 4.96
C CYS A 94 -15.77 -6.89 3.45
N ARG A 95 -16.72 -6.32 2.70
CA ARG A 95 -16.72 -6.29 1.23
C ARG A 95 -15.53 -5.47 0.73
N VAL A 96 -14.80 -5.97 -0.27
CA VAL A 96 -13.62 -5.35 -0.85
C VAL A 96 -13.88 -4.94 -2.29
N ILE A 97 -13.85 -3.63 -2.55
CA ILE A 97 -13.92 -3.06 -3.92
C ILE A 97 -12.58 -2.45 -4.26
N GLY A 98 -12.02 -2.78 -5.42
CA GLY A 98 -10.78 -2.21 -5.91
C GLY A 98 -10.99 -1.25 -7.07
N SER A 99 -10.41 -0.06 -6.97
CA SER A 99 -10.36 0.89 -8.08
C SER A 99 -9.03 0.75 -8.82
N THR A 100 -9.06 0.61 -10.15
CA THR A 100 -7.86 0.37 -10.97
C THR A 100 -7.88 1.18 -12.27
N GLY A 101 -6.76 1.24 -13.00
CA GLY A 101 -6.66 2.03 -14.24
C GLY A 101 -7.00 1.30 -15.54
N SER A 102 -7.42 0.03 -15.51
CA SER A 102 -7.84 -0.71 -16.70
C SER A 102 -8.77 -1.88 -16.36
N ASP A 103 -9.63 -2.28 -17.29
CA ASP A 103 -10.62 -3.33 -17.07
C ASP A 103 -9.96 -4.71 -16.87
N ASP A 104 -8.80 -4.95 -17.50
CA ASP A 104 -7.96 -6.13 -17.24
C ASP A 104 -7.51 -6.21 -15.77
N LYS A 105 -7.23 -5.06 -15.14
CA LYS A 105 -6.87 -4.99 -13.72
C LYS A 105 -8.10 -5.18 -12.84
N VAL A 106 -9.27 -4.66 -13.22
CA VAL A 106 -10.55 -4.95 -12.55
C VAL A 106 -10.85 -6.46 -12.57
N LYS A 107 -10.60 -7.13 -13.71
CA LYS A 107 -10.72 -8.57 -13.84
C LYS A 107 -9.74 -9.31 -12.93
N LEU A 108 -8.46 -8.96 -12.99
CA LEU A 108 -7.39 -9.56 -12.18
C LEU A 108 -7.66 -9.50 -10.67
N ILE A 109 -8.09 -8.35 -10.14
CA ILE A 109 -8.35 -8.23 -8.69
C ILE A 109 -9.53 -9.10 -8.22
N LYS A 110 -10.54 -9.30 -9.09
CA LYS A 110 -11.74 -10.10 -8.78
C LYS A 110 -11.46 -11.59 -8.89
N GLU A 111 -10.82 -12.02 -9.98
CA GLU A 111 -10.60 -13.44 -10.29
C GLU A 111 -9.43 -14.05 -9.51
N GLU A 112 -8.26 -13.39 -9.49
CA GLU A 112 -7.03 -13.96 -8.88
C GLU A 112 -6.84 -13.52 -7.42
N PHE A 113 -7.12 -12.27 -7.08
CA PHE A 113 -6.86 -11.75 -5.73
C PHE A 113 -8.06 -11.89 -4.77
N GLY A 114 -9.25 -12.15 -5.31
CA GLY A 114 -10.47 -12.45 -4.55
C GLY A 114 -11.23 -11.23 -4.04
N TYR A 115 -11.14 -10.08 -4.72
CA TYR A 115 -11.98 -8.91 -4.43
C TYR A 115 -13.46 -9.19 -4.74
N ASP A 116 -14.38 -8.56 -3.99
CA ASP A 116 -15.83 -8.71 -4.23
C ASP A 116 -16.29 -7.95 -5.47
N ASP A 117 -15.67 -6.80 -5.76
CA ASP A 117 -15.89 -6.07 -7.01
C ASP A 117 -14.73 -5.15 -7.36
N GLY A 118 -14.84 -4.45 -8.48
CA GLY A 118 -13.95 -3.36 -8.85
C GLY A 118 -14.49 -2.50 -9.97
N PHE A 119 -13.83 -1.37 -10.19
CA PHE A 119 -14.14 -0.43 -11.27
C PHE A 119 -12.89 0.23 -11.83
N ASN A 120 -13.00 0.78 -13.03
CA ASN A 120 -11.92 1.45 -13.74
C ASN A 120 -12.05 2.97 -13.55
N TYR A 121 -11.14 3.60 -12.81
CA TYR A 121 -11.22 5.04 -12.50
C TYR A 121 -10.99 5.96 -13.70
N ASN A 122 -10.55 5.42 -14.85
CA ASN A 122 -10.43 6.16 -16.11
C ASN A 122 -11.73 6.16 -16.94
N ILE A 123 -12.76 5.42 -16.51
CA ILE A 123 -14.07 5.29 -17.18
C ILE A 123 -15.21 5.71 -16.25
N GLU A 124 -15.18 5.23 -15.00
CA GLU A 124 -16.14 5.61 -13.95
C GLU A 124 -15.88 7.07 -13.55
N THR A 125 -16.91 7.92 -13.63
CA THR A 125 -16.81 9.38 -13.35
C THR A 125 -17.56 9.82 -12.10
N ASP A 126 -18.45 8.97 -11.56
CA ASP A 126 -19.18 9.18 -10.31
C ASP A 126 -18.84 8.04 -9.34
N TYR A 127 -17.86 8.28 -8.47
CA TYR A 127 -17.39 7.26 -7.53
C TYR A 127 -18.39 6.97 -6.41
N ASP A 128 -19.28 7.91 -6.07
CA ASP A 128 -20.28 7.71 -5.02
C ASP A 128 -21.45 6.87 -5.52
N ALA A 129 -21.94 7.11 -6.75
CA ALA A 129 -22.88 6.22 -7.42
C ALA A 129 -22.26 4.82 -7.65
N ALA A 130 -20.98 4.78 -8.04
CA ALA A 130 -20.25 3.53 -8.24
C ALA A 130 -20.14 2.69 -6.97
N LEU A 131 -19.91 3.30 -5.81
CA LEU A 131 -19.74 2.58 -4.54
C LEU A 131 -21.07 2.33 -3.81
N THR A 132 -22.06 3.22 -3.97
CA THR A 132 -23.43 3.04 -3.44
C THR A 132 -24.16 1.90 -4.14
N SER A 133 -24.10 1.83 -5.47
CA SER A 133 -24.66 0.70 -6.24
C SER A 133 -23.99 -0.63 -5.89
N ARG A 134 -22.76 -0.59 -5.38
CA ARG A 134 -21.97 -1.73 -4.90
C ARG A 134 -21.95 -1.84 -3.37
N ASN A 135 -22.90 -1.19 -2.68
CA ASN A 135 -23.27 -1.34 -1.26
C ASN A 135 -22.09 -1.61 -0.31
N SER A 136 -21.18 -0.63 -0.17
CA SER A 136 -19.92 -0.75 0.57
C SER A 136 -19.60 0.49 1.41
N TYR A 137 -19.09 0.27 2.63
CA TYR A 137 -18.82 1.33 3.63
C TYR A 137 -17.34 1.47 4.02
N ILE A 138 -16.44 0.65 3.46
CA ILE A 138 -14.99 0.76 3.70
C ILE A 138 -14.32 1.13 2.38
N TYR A 139 -13.60 2.25 2.41
CA TYR A 139 -13.06 2.94 1.25
C TYR A 139 -11.54 2.69 1.11
N LEU A 140 -11.02 2.63 -0.14
CA LEU A 140 -9.58 2.67 -0.45
C LEU A 140 -9.31 3.27 -1.85
N PHE A 141 -8.79 4.52 -1.92
CA PHE A 141 -8.37 5.28 -3.13
C PHE A 141 -6.83 5.42 -3.19
N LEU A 142 -6.19 5.71 -4.38
CA LEU A 142 -5.33 6.88 -4.84
C LEU A 142 -6.21 7.36 -6.05
N TYR A 143 -5.90 7.43 -7.35
CA TYR A 143 -4.68 7.38 -8.19
C TYR A 143 -3.84 6.05 -8.13
N SER A 144 -4.51 4.90 -7.83
CA SER A 144 -3.97 3.57 -7.35
C SER A 144 -3.44 3.34 -5.87
N LEU A 145 -4.20 3.68 -4.79
CA LEU A 145 -3.98 3.51 -3.31
C LEU A 145 -3.40 4.62 -2.32
N LEU A 146 -3.74 5.93 -2.45
CA LEU A 146 -3.65 7.10 -1.49
C LEU A 146 -5.08 7.53 -1.08
N PHE A 147 -5.32 7.69 0.20
CA PHE A 147 -6.26 8.74 0.62
C PHE A 147 -5.56 10.03 0.98
N ARG A 148 -6.32 11.12 0.86
CA ARG A 148 -6.20 12.26 1.75
C ARG A 148 -7.51 12.31 2.55
N TYR A 149 -7.43 12.11 3.86
CA TYR A 149 -8.59 12.19 4.75
C TYR A 149 -8.69 13.60 5.35
N CYS A 150 -9.71 14.35 4.92
CA CYS A 150 -10.47 15.37 5.65
C CYS A 150 -11.60 15.83 4.73
#